data_AF-T1CPA8-F1
#
_entry.id   AF-T1CPA8-F1
#
_cell.length_a   1.000
_cell.length_b   1.000
_cell.length_c   1.000
_cell.angle_alpha   90.00
_cell.angle_beta   90.00
_cell.angle_gamma   90.00
#
_symmetry.space_group_name_H-M   'P 1'
#
loop_
_entity.id
_entity.type
_entity.pdbx_description
1 polymer ?
#
loop_
_entity_poly.entity_id
_entity_poly.type
_entity_poly.pdbx_seq_one_letter_code
_entity_poly.pdbx_strand_id
1 'polypeptide(L)'
;MQYFVTLYIHPMQGANIPHAFLGLTHTHPDELDKLKDVDIYKYQTGYYSDKPTLIHVKDKWYNNIYPSILDSNFGDEGFWGFAPVKSKTSHWGVVFENNQYIPKWHDNFQQYTYIDKRPLSTFWQQNRCVFEASKEQYEAVLQSIKKEIS
;
A
#
# COMPACT_ATOMS: atom_id res chain seq x y z
N MET A 1 6.38 1.78 22.13
CA MET A 1 6.12 2.14 20.72
C MET A 1 4.69 1.78 20.43
N GLN A 2 3.95 2.63 19.73
CA GLN A 2 2.56 2.32 19.35
C GLN A 2 2.54 1.65 17.98
N TYR A 3 1.49 0.89 17.70
CA TYR A 3 1.33 0.12 16.47
C TYR A 3 -0.07 0.36 15.93
N PHE A 4 -0.17 0.77 14.67
CA PHE A 4 -1.43 1.10 14.03
C PHE A 4 -1.64 0.25 12.79
N VAL A 5 -2.80 -0.37 12.73
CA VAL A 5 -3.30 -1.08 11.56
C VAL A 5 -4.41 -0.24 10.95
N THR A 6 -4.23 0.17 9.70
CA THR A 6 -5.18 1.05 9.02
C THR A 6 -5.76 0.37 7.80
N LEU A 7 -7.09 0.24 7.77
CA LEU A 7 -7.81 -0.19 6.58
C LEU A 7 -8.27 1.05 5.81
N TYR A 8 -7.77 1.22 4.60
CA TYR A 8 -8.20 2.25 3.68
C TYR A 8 -9.21 1.67 2.69
N ILE A 9 -10.35 2.30 2.52
CA ILE A 9 -11.44 1.87 1.64
C ILE A 9 -11.79 3.03 0.72
N HIS A 10 -11.57 2.84 -0.58
CA HIS A 10 -11.94 3.84 -1.59
C HIS A 10 -12.70 3.19 -2.75
N PRO A 11 -13.85 3.73 -3.17
CA PRO A 11 -14.56 3.22 -4.34
C PRO A 11 -13.70 3.37 -5.59
N MET A 12 -13.61 2.32 -6.40
CA MET A 12 -13.01 2.43 -7.73
C MET A 12 -13.89 3.33 -8.61
N GLN A 13 -13.26 4.30 -9.27
CA GLN A 13 -13.95 5.15 -10.25
C GLN A 13 -14.61 4.27 -11.32
N GLY A 14 -15.92 4.44 -11.51
CA GLY A 14 -16.70 3.81 -12.57
C GLY A 14 -17.34 2.45 -12.25
N ALA A 15 -16.94 1.75 -11.18
CA ALA A 15 -17.47 0.42 -10.87
C ALA A 15 -18.20 0.30 -9.51
N ASN A 16 -18.12 1.31 -8.62
CA ASN A 16 -18.61 1.24 -7.24
C ASN A 16 -18.12 0.04 -6.43
N ILE A 17 -17.07 -0.65 -6.90
CA ILE A 17 -16.45 -1.75 -6.17
C ILE A 17 -15.50 -1.10 -5.14
N PRO A 18 -15.71 -1.32 -3.83
CA PRO A 18 -14.79 -0.83 -2.82
C PRO A 18 -13.45 -1.53 -3.00
N HIS A 19 -12.38 -0.74 -3.14
CA HIS A 19 -11.03 -1.26 -3.11
C HIS A 19 -10.44 -0.97 -1.73
N ALA A 20 -10.01 -2.02 -1.04
CA ALA A 20 -9.40 -1.93 0.26
C ALA A 20 -7.88 -2.16 0.18
N PHE A 21 -7.14 -1.51 1.07
CA PHE A 21 -5.73 -1.82 1.31
C PHE A 21 -5.35 -1.53 2.76
N LEU A 22 -4.27 -2.16 3.19
CA LEU A 22 -3.76 -2.10 4.55
C LEU A 22 -2.58 -1.14 4.63
N GLY A 23 -2.54 -0.32 5.66
CA GLY A 23 -1.35 0.43 6.07
C GLY A 23 -0.92 0.01 7.47
N LEU A 24 0.38 -0.19 7.67
CA LEU A 24 0.98 -0.48 8.96
C LEU A 24 1.94 0.66 9.32
N THR A 25 1.74 1.30 10.47
CA THR A 25 2.54 2.44 10.93
C THR A 25 2.78 2.41 12.44
N HIS A 26 3.86 3.04 12.90
CA HIS A 26 4.20 3.23 14.32
C HIS A 26 3.76 4.61 14.86
N THR A 27 3.31 5.49 13.97
CA THR A 27 2.69 6.78 14.30
C THR A 27 1.24 6.78 13.80
N HIS A 28 0.34 7.42 14.54
CA HIS A 28 -1.07 7.46 14.16
C HIS A 28 -1.23 8.20 12.81
N PRO A 29 -2.00 7.68 11.84
CA PRO A 29 -2.17 8.33 10.53
C PRO A 29 -2.67 9.79 10.61
N ASP A 30 -3.56 10.13 11.55
CA ASP A 30 -4.00 11.52 11.76
C ASP A 30 -2.85 12.46 12.20
N GLU A 31 -1.82 11.93 12.87
CA GLU A 31 -0.64 12.71 13.24
C GLU A 31 0.31 12.84 12.05
N LEU A 32 0.49 11.76 11.28
CA LEU A 32 1.25 11.77 10.03
C LEU A 32 0.65 12.76 9.02
N ASP A 33 -0.69 12.89 8.95
CA ASP A 33 -1.37 13.83 8.07
C ASP A 33 -1.19 15.30 8.45
N LYS A 34 -0.88 15.59 9.72
CA LYS A 34 -0.54 16.95 10.18
C LYS A 34 0.87 17.34 9.77
N LEU A 35 1.70 16.38 9.41
CA LEU A 35 3.02 16.67 8.85
C LEU A 35 2.84 17.40 7.51
N LYS A 36 3.75 18.33 7.25
CA LYS A 36 3.92 18.89 5.90
C LYS A 36 4.54 17.80 5.01
N ASP A 37 5.31 18.21 4.03
CA ASP A 37 6.06 17.27 3.23
C ASP A 37 7.24 16.76 4.05
N VAL A 38 7.36 15.44 4.14
CA VAL A 38 8.43 14.72 4.82
C VAL A 38 9.41 14.16 3.80
N ASP A 39 10.66 13.97 4.20
CA ASP A 39 11.68 13.37 3.35
C ASP A 39 11.33 11.88 3.12
N ILE A 40 11.10 11.51 1.86
CA ILE A 40 10.67 10.18 1.44
C ILE A 40 11.46 9.70 0.22
N TYR A 41 11.43 8.39 0.00
CA TYR A 41 11.84 7.78 -1.26
C TYR A 41 10.61 7.47 -2.09
N LYS A 42 10.60 7.79 -3.38
CA LYS A 42 9.52 7.38 -4.30
C LYS A 42 10.04 7.13 -5.71
N TYR A 43 9.24 6.49 -6.56
CA TYR A 43 9.57 6.33 -7.97
C TYR A 43 9.28 7.63 -8.74
N GLN A 44 10.23 8.07 -9.55
CA GLN A 44 10.03 9.21 -10.44
C GLN A 44 8.93 8.88 -11.47
N THR A 45 7.89 9.70 -11.51
CA THR A 45 6.70 9.48 -12.37
C THR A 45 6.96 10.05 -13.76
N GLY A 46 6.70 9.28 -14.83
CA GLY A 46 6.81 9.73 -16.22
C GLY A 46 7.97 9.16 -17.03
N TYR A 47 8.74 8.22 -16.50
CA TYR A 47 9.75 7.51 -17.28
C TYR A 47 9.17 6.19 -17.82
N TYR A 48 9.03 6.07 -19.14
CA TYR A 48 8.67 4.85 -19.86
C TYR A 48 9.83 3.85 -19.86
N SER A 49 10.41 3.54 -18.70
CA SER A 49 11.44 2.51 -18.60
C SER A 49 11.03 1.43 -17.65
N ASP A 50 11.40 0.21 -18.01
CA ASP A 50 11.28 -1.04 -17.26
C ASP A 50 12.00 -1.00 -15.89
N LYS A 51 12.69 0.11 -15.57
CA LYS A 51 13.42 0.37 -14.33
C LYS A 51 13.06 1.75 -13.77
N PRO A 52 12.03 1.87 -12.93
CA PRO A 52 11.68 3.15 -12.32
C PRO A 52 12.84 3.67 -11.46
N THR A 53 13.24 4.93 -11.65
CA THR A 53 14.29 5.55 -10.84
C THR A 53 13.76 5.91 -9.46
N LEU A 54 14.42 5.40 -8.41
CA LEU A 54 14.15 5.80 -7.04
C LEU A 54 14.75 7.19 -6.78
N ILE A 55 13.92 8.13 -6.34
CA ILE A 55 14.32 9.50 -6.02
C ILE A 55 14.02 9.81 -4.55
N HIS A 56 14.84 10.66 -3.96
CA HIS A 56 14.66 11.20 -2.61
C HIS A 56 14.09 12.62 -2.70
N VAL A 57 12.92 12.86 -2.12
CA VAL A 57 12.18 14.14 -2.21
C VAL A 57 11.39 14.42 -0.94
N LYS A 58 10.91 15.66 -0.80
CA LYS A 58 9.88 16.00 0.18
C LYS A 58 8.48 15.79 -0.42
N ASP A 59 7.64 14.99 0.23
CA ASP A 59 6.26 14.73 -0.18
C ASP A 59 5.42 14.22 1.01
N LYS A 60 4.15 13.89 0.76
CA LYS A 60 3.27 13.24 1.73
C LYS A 60 3.81 11.87 2.15
N TRP A 61 3.71 11.59 3.44
CA TRP A 61 4.25 10.38 4.07
C TRP A 61 3.77 9.08 3.40
N TYR A 62 2.50 9.02 2.97
CA TYR A 62 1.93 7.84 2.32
C TYR A 62 2.46 7.59 0.89
N ASN A 63 3.24 8.52 0.32
CA ASN A 63 3.94 8.34 -0.95
C ASN A 63 5.33 7.68 -0.78
N ASN A 64 5.77 7.42 0.45
CA ASN A 64 7.05 6.77 0.69
C ASN A 64 7.05 5.32 0.20
N ILE A 65 8.08 4.93 -0.53
CA ILE A 65 8.33 3.53 -0.88
C ILE A 65 8.99 2.88 0.31
N TYR A 66 8.39 1.78 0.75
CA TYR A 66 8.96 0.94 1.78
C TYR A 66 9.79 -0.15 1.10
N PRO A 67 10.92 -0.59 1.70
CA PRO A 67 11.58 -1.81 1.27
C PRO A 67 10.59 -2.96 1.21
N SER A 68 10.88 -3.99 0.40
CA SER A 68 10.07 -5.22 0.44
C SER A 68 10.02 -5.73 1.87
N ILE A 69 8.89 -6.27 2.29
CA ILE A 69 8.68 -6.93 3.58
C ILE A 69 9.63 -8.11 3.81
N LEU A 70 10.21 -8.63 2.72
CA LEU A 70 11.23 -9.69 2.73
C LEU A 70 12.67 -9.15 2.82
N ASP A 71 12.87 -7.83 2.67
CA ASP A 71 14.17 -7.18 2.78
C ASP A 71 14.62 -7.05 4.24
N SER A 72 15.91 -7.24 4.50
CA SER A 72 16.48 -7.12 5.84
C SER A 72 16.42 -5.69 6.42
N ASN A 73 16.27 -4.68 5.56
CA ASN A 73 16.17 -3.27 5.92
C ASN A 73 14.71 -2.80 6.06
N PHE A 74 13.74 -3.73 5.97
CA PHE A 74 12.34 -3.40 6.17
C PHE A 74 12.09 -2.86 7.59
N GLY A 75 11.58 -1.63 7.68
CA GLY A 75 11.39 -0.91 8.94
C GLY A 75 10.07 -1.20 9.67
N ASP A 76 9.44 -2.33 9.38
CA ASP A 76 8.14 -2.75 9.94
C ASP A 76 6.96 -1.81 9.64
N GLU A 77 7.07 -0.92 8.66
CA GLU A 77 5.97 -0.05 8.19
C GLU A 77 5.74 -0.24 6.69
N GLY A 78 4.52 0.00 6.21
CA GLY A 78 4.25 -0.05 4.78
C GLY A 78 2.78 -0.06 4.40
N PHE A 79 2.54 -0.28 3.10
CA PHE A 79 1.20 -0.39 2.53
C PHE A 79 1.06 -1.63 1.66
N TRP A 80 -0.04 -2.37 1.83
CA TRP A 80 -0.32 -3.59 1.10
C TRP A 80 -1.72 -3.62 0.52
N GLY A 81 -1.80 -3.90 -0.79
CA GLY A 81 -3.04 -3.99 -1.53
C GLY A 81 -3.58 -5.39 -1.62
N PHE A 82 -4.88 -5.49 -1.90
CA PHE A 82 -5.55 -6.75 -2.16
C PHE A 82 -6.19 -6.69 -3.54
N ALA A 83 -5.85 -7.63 -4.43
CA ALA A 83 -6.55 -7.77 -5.71
C ALA A 83 -6.90 -9.24 -5.99
N PRO A 84 -8.07 -9.53 -6.59
CA PRO A 84 -8.52 -10.90 -6.81
C PRO A 84 -7.57 -11.67 -7.75
N VAL A 85 -7.32 -12.96 -7.49
CA VAL A 85 -6.60 -13.80 -8.45
C VAL A 85 -7.56 -14.23 -9.56
N LYS A 86 -7.43 -13.69 -10.77
CA LYS A 86 -8.23 -14.18 -11.92
C LYS A 86 -7.75 -15.54 -12.47
N SER A 87 -6.52 -15.95 -12.17
CA SER A 87 -5.89 -17.17 -12.70
C SER A 87 -5.98 -18.41 -11.80
N LYS A 88 -6.68 -18.35 -10.66
CA LYS A 88 -6.83 -19.47 -9.72
C LYS A 88 -8.30 -19.76 -9.43
N THR A 89 -8.62 -21.03 -9.22
CA THR A 89 -9.96 -21.55 -8.90
C THR A 89 -10.51 -21.06 -7.55
N SER A 90 -9.66 -20.49 -6.68
CA SER A 90 -10.07 -19.77 -5.47
C SER A 90 -9.75 -18.28 -5.59
N HIS A 91 -10.79 -17.45 -5.46
CA HIS A 91 -10.75 -16.00 -5.70
C HIS A 91 -10.17 -15.19 -4.53
N TRP A 92 -9.34 -15.79 -3.68
CA TRP A 92 -8.69 -15.06 -2.59
C TRP A 92 -7.76 -14.00 -3.19
N GLY A 93 -7.75 -12.80 -2.61
CA GLY A 93 -6.92 -11.71 -3.13
C GLY A 93 -5.43 -11.99 -2.90
N VAL A 94 -4.57 -11.64 -3.86
CA VAL A 94 -3.11 -11.58 -3.64
C VAL A 94 -2.78 -10.29 -2.89
N VAL A 95 -1.83 -10.39 -1.97
CA VAL A 95 -1.27 -9.22 -1.27
C VAL A 95 -0.14 -8.62 -2.10
N PHE A 96 -0.22 -7.31 -2.36
CA PHE A 96 0.79 -6.59 -3.14
C PHE A 96 1.47 -5.53 -2.31
N GLU A 97 2.79 -5.44 -2.40
CA GLU A 97 3.60 -4.44 -1.69
C GLU A 97 3.44 -3.03 -2.29
N ASN A 98 3.78 -2.01 -1.48
CA ASN A 98 3.91 -0.62 -1.92
C ASN A 98 2.71 -0.14 -2.74
N ASN A 99 1.51 -0.37 -2.20
CA ASN A 99 0.26 -0.26 -2.93
C ASN A 99 -0.24 1.19 -3.12
N GLN A 100 0.65 2.12 -3.47
CA GLN A 100 0.30 3.48 -3.91
C GLN A 100 -0.37 3.48 -5.29
N TYR A 101 -0.31 2.37 -6.00
CA TYR A 101 -0.88 2.18 -7.32
C TYR A 101 -2.13 1.31 -7.25
N ILE A 102 -3.02 1.49 -8.23
CA ILE A 102 -4.23 0.69 -8.38
C ILE A 102 -3.84 -0.56 -9.21
N PRO A 103 -3.97 -1.78 -8.66
CA PRO A 103 -3.78 -2.98 -9.45
C PRO A 103 -4.87 -3.05 -10.52
N LYS A 104 -4.47 -3.05 -11.79
CA LYS A 104 -5.37 -3.18 -12.94
C LYS A 104 -5.02 -4.40 -13.77
N TRP A 105 -5.99 -5.30 -13.94
CA TRP A 105 -5.84 -6.47 -14.78
C TRP A 105 -5.77 -6.04 -16.26
N HIS A 106 -4.73 -6.48 -16.97
CA HIS A 106 -4.63 -6.33 -18.42
C HIS A 106 -4.83 -7.68 -19.10
N ASP A 107 -5.94 -7.81 -19.86
CA ASP A 107 -6.27 -9.04 -20.57
C ASP A 107 -5.20 -9.44 -21.59
N ASN A 108 -4.57 -8.47 -22.27
CA ASN A 108 -3.54 -8.73 -23.28
C ASN A 108 -2.27 -9.39 -22.72
N PHE A 109 -1.91 -9.05 -21.48
CA PHE A 109 -0.70 -9.56 -20.83
C PHE A 109 -1.00 -10.66 -19.81
N GLN A 110 -2.30 -10.92 -19.57
CA GLN A 110 -2.79 -11.81 -18.51
C GLN A 110 -2.12 -11.59 -17.15
N GLN A 111 -1.89 -10.30 -16.81
CA GLN A 111 -1.25 -9.91 -15.55
C GLN A 111 -1.82 -8.60 -15.01
N TYR A 112 -1.61 -8.37 -13.72
CA TYR A 112 -1.87 -7.07 -13.10
C TYR A 112 -0.76 -6.08 -13.42
N THR A 113 -1.16 -4.85 -13.73
CA THR A 113 -0.27 -3.70 -13.92
C THR A 113 -0.55 -2.63 -12.86
N TYR A 114 0.44 -1.77 -12.62
CA TYR A 114 0.46 -0.78 -11.54
C TYR A 114 0.80 0.61 -12.09
N ILE A 115 0.07 1.01 -13.13
CA ILE A 115 0.36 2.23 -13.88
C ILE A 115 -0.29 3.44 -13.21
N ASP A 116 -1.51 3.27 -12.72
CA ASP A 116 -2.30 4.36 -12.18
C ASP A 116 -2.08 4.53 -10.68
N LYS A 117 -1.69 5.73 -10.27
CA LYS A 117 -1.63 6.09 -8.86
C LYS A 117 -3.02 6.13 -8.25
N ARG A 118 -3.12 5.76 -6.97
CA ARG A 118 -4.31 5.99 -6.18
C ARG A 118 -4.58 7.50 -6.08
N PRO A 119 -5.84 7.93 -6.19
CA PRO A 119 -6.18 9.33 -6.00
C PRO A 119 -5.85 9.74 -4.56
N LEU A 120 -5.47 11.01 -4.37
CA LEU A 120 -5.17 11.55 -3.03
C LEU A 120 -6.33 11.35 -2.05
N SER A 121 -7.57 11.34 -2.58
CA SER A 121 -8.78 11.09 -1.79
C SER A 121 -8.79 9.74 -1.09
N THR A 122 -8.04 8.76 -1.59
CA THR A 122 -7.92 7.45 -0.98
C THR A 122 -7.34 7.51 0.44
N PHE A 123 -6.44 8.47 0.71
CA PHE A 123 -5.78 8.61 2.01
C PHE A 123 -6.49 9.56 2.97
N TRP A 124 -7.65 10.10 2.58
CA TRP A 124 -8.44 10.98 3.45
C TRP A 124 -8.97 10.24 4.67
N GLN A 125 -9.10 10.97 5.79
CA GLN A 125 -9.54 10.42 7.09
C GLN A 125 -10.88 9.69 7.00
N GLN A 126 -11.85 10.20 6.24
CA GLN A 126 -13.16 9.58 6.05
C GLN A 126 -13.13 8.25 5.29
N ASN A 127 -12.02 7.94 4.62
CA ASN A 127 -11.85 6.71 3.83
C ASN A 127 -10.98 5.68 4.57
N ARG A 128 -10.67 5.88 5.86
CA ARG A 128 -9.88 4.93 6.64
C ARG A 128 -10.51 4.58 7.98
N CYS A 129 -10.24 3.36 8.43
CA CYS A 129 -10.49 2.90 9.78
C CYS A 129 -9.15 2.53 10.42
N VAL A 130 -8.80 3.18 11.53
CA VAL A 130 -7.53 3.02 12.23
C VAL A 130 -7.77 2.22 13.51
N PHE A 131 -6.95 1.19 13.72
CA PHE A 131 -6.94 0.39 14.93
C PHE A 131 -5.58 0.55 15.60
N GLU A 132 -5.57 0.93 16.88
CA GLU A 132 -4.39 0.74 17.72
C GLU A 132 -4.32 -0.75 18.08
N ALA A 133 -3.19 -1.38 17.78
CA ALA A 133 -2.96 -2.80 17.97
C ALA A 133 -1.88 -3.04 19.02
N SER A 134 -1.93 -4.19 19.68
CA SER A 134 -0.78 -4.67 20.45
C SER A 134 0.36 -5.02 19.50
N LYS A 135 1.59 -5.09 20.03
CA LYS A 135 2.75 -5.53 19.25
C LYS A 135 2.54 -6.92 18.65
N GLU A 136 1.99 -7.84 19.44
CA GLU A 136 1.72 -9.22 19.03
C GLU A 136 0.69 -9.28 17.88
N GLN A 137 -0.36 -8.45 17.95
CA GLN A 137 -1.36 -8.35 16.88
C GLN A 137 -0.76 -7.80 15.60
N TYR A 138 0.07 -6.75 15.71
CA TYR A 138 0.76 -6.14 14.58
C TYR A 138 1.72 -7.13 13.90
N GLU A 139 2.54 -7.82 14.68
CA GLU A 139 3.47 -8.83 14.19
C GLU A 139 2.73 -10.01 13.54
N ALA A 140 1.60 -10.45 14.11
CA ALA A 140 0.79 -11.51 13.50
C ALA A 140 0.25 -11.11 12.12
N VAL A 141 -0.21 -9.87 11.97
CA VAL A 141 -0.62 -9.32 10.66
C VAL A 141 0.58 -9.27 9.70
N LEU A 142 1.72 -8.75 10.15
CA LEU A 142 2.93 -8.66 9.34
C LEU A 142 3.40 -10.04 8.84
N GLN A 143 3.41 -11.06 9.71
CA GLN A 143 3.77 -12.42 9.33
C GLN A 143 2.78 -13.05 8.34
N SER A 144 1.49 -12.73 8.48
CA SER A 144 0.47 -13.18 7.52
C SER A 144 0.73 -12.60 6.13
N ILE A 145 1.11 -11.31 6.07
CA ILE A 145 1.47 -10.64 4.82
C ILE A 145 2.74 -11.25 4.21
N LYS A 146 3.80 -11.46 5.00
CA LYS A 146 5.05 -12.10 4.56
C LYS A 146 4.78 -13.46 3.91
N LYS A 147 3.91 -14.26 4.52
CA LYS A 147 3.55 -15.59 4.02
C LYS A 147 2.81 -15.57 2.68
N GLU A 148 1.95 -14.58 2.45
CA GLU A 148 1.21 -14.44 1.18
C GLU A 148 2.08 -13.89 0.04
N ILE A 149 3.11 -13.10 0.36
CA ILE A 149 4.05 -12.52 -0.63
C ILE A 149 5.18 -13.49 -1.01
N SER A 150 5.60 -14.36 -0.08
CA SER A 150 6.67 -15.35 -0.29
C SER A 150 6.24 -16.47 -1.25
#